data_AF-A0A9E2XJM0-F1
#
_entry.id   AF-A0A9E2XJM0-F1
#
_cell.length_a   1.000
_cell.length_b   1.000
_cell.length_c   1.000
_cell.angle_alpha   90.00
_cell.angle_beta   90.00
_cell.angle_gamma   90.00
#
_symmetry.space_group_name_H-M   'P 1'
#
loop_
_entity.id
_entity.type
_entity.pdbx_description
1 polymer ?
#
loop_
_entity_poly.entity_id
_entity_poly.type
_entity_poly.pdbx_seq_one_letter_code
_entity_poly.pdbx_strand_id
1 'polypeptide(L)' 'MRRFLMTAKKLTEDEAISLMSIAVDFGVTQVVDGNWGVHAIVRKDIFPA' A
#
# COMPACT_ATOMS: atom_id res chain seq x y z
N MET A 1 4.45 -1.52 -0.81
CA MET A 1 3.13 -1.27 -1.44
C MET A 1 3.22 -1.02 -2.95
N ARG A 2 3.95 0.00 -3.44
CA ARG A 2 4.10 0.31 -4.88
C ARG A 2 4.35 -0.91 -5.77
N ARG A 3 5.39 -1.71 -5.45
CA ARG A 3 5.73 -2.93 -6.20
C ARG A 3 4.56 -3.91 -6.30
N PHE A 4 3.80 -4.13 -5.22
CA PHE A 4 2.64 -5.01 -5.23
C PHE A 4 1.56 -4.51 -6.20
N LEU A 5 1.25 -3.21 -6.17
CA LEU A 5 0.28 -2.59 -7.07
C LEU A 5 0.72 -2.69 -8.54
N MET A 6 2.00 -2.47 -8.82
CA MET A 6 2.52 -2.57 -10.18
C MET A 6 2.57 -4.02 -10.70
N THR A 7 3.04 -4.97 -9.90
CA THR A 7 3.26 -6.35 -10.37
C THR A 7 2.01 -7.22 -10.30
N ALA A 8 1.23 -7.10 -9.22
CA ALA A 8 0.07 -7.96 -8.99
C ALA A 8 -1.23 -7.35 -9.50
N LYS A 9 -1.34 -6.01 -9.50
CA LYS A 9 -2.53 -5.28 -9.99
C LYS A 9 -2.30 -4.57 -11.33
N LYS A 10 -1.11 -4.72 -11.93
CA LYS A 10 -0.74 -4.21 -13.26
C LYS A 10 -0.92 -2.69 -13.43
N LEU A 11 -0.79 -1.94 -12.34
CA LEU A 11 -0.80 -0.47 -12.40
C LEU A 11 0.56 0.07 -12.88
N THR A 12 0.54 1.19 -13.58
CA THR A 12 1.74 1.99 -13.83
C THR A 12 2.25 2.61 -12.51
N GLU A 13 3.47 3.15 -12.53
CA GLU A 13 4.05 3.77 -11.33
C GLU A 13 3.22 4.98 -10.87
N ASP A 14 2.78 5.83 -11.79
CA ASP A 14 1.98 7.03 -11.50
C ASP A 14 0.60 6.67 -10.94
N GLU A 15 -0.05 5.64 -11.49
CA GLU A 15 -1.32 5.11 -10.97
C GLU A 15 -1.15 4.50 -9.58
N ALA A 16 -0.06 3.76 -9.35
CA ALA A 16 0.22 3.16 -8.05
C ALA A 16 0.48 4.21 -6.96
N ILE A 17 1.23 5.28 -7.29
CA ILE A 17 1.49 6.40 -6.37
C ILE A 17 0.19 7.15 -6.06
N SER A 18 -0.60 7.45 -7.10
CA SER A 18 -1.88 8.14 -6.94
C SER A 18 -2.85 7.33 -6.08
N LEU A 19 -3.01 6.03 -6.35
CA LEU A 19 -3.88 5.14 -5.57
C LEU A 19 -3.41 5.01 -4.12
N MET A 20 -2.10 4.89 -3.89
CA MET A 20 -1.53 4.84 -2.55
C MET A 20 -1.83 6.08 -1.72
N SER A 21 -1.95 7.24 -2.36
CA SER A 21 -2.17 8.50 -1.67
C SER A 21 -3.62 8.69 -1.21
N ILE A 22 -4.58 8.05 -1.87
CA ILE A 22 -6.02 8.26 -1.63
C ILE A 22 -6.74 7.04 -1.06
N ALA A 23 -6.20 5.83 -1.22
CA ALA A 23 -6.91 4.59 -0.92
C ALA A 23 -6.09 3.57 -0.11
N VAL A 24 -4.87 3.92 0.28
CA VAL A 24 -4.02 3.08 1.14
C VAL A 24 -3.75 3.78 2.45
N ASP A 25 -4.09 3.11 3.55
CA ASP A 25 -3.83 3.59 4.89
C ASP A 25 -2.49 3.05 5.39
N PHE A 26 -1.62 3.94 5.86
CA PHE A 26 -0.32 3.58 6.46
C PHE A 26 -0.39 3.74 7.97
N GLY A 27 -0.22 2.63 8.69
CA GLY A 27 -0.29 2.58 10.14
C GLY A 27 1.05 2.17 10.76
N VAL A 28 1.38 2.76 11.90
CA VAL A 28 2.54 2.34 12.70
C VAL A 28 2.17 1.10 13.50
N THR A 29 2.90 0.01 13.28
CA THR A 29 2.70 -1.25 14.02
C THR A 29 3.40 -1.22 15.36
N GLN A 30 4.63 -0.73 15.39
CA GLN A 30 5.46 -0.71 16.59
C GLN A 30 6.54 0.35 16.50
N VAL A 31 6.96 0.82 17.68
CA VAL A 31 8.03 1.82 17.88
C VAL A 31 8.96 1.44 19.05
N VAL A 32 8.83 0.21 19.58
CA VAL A 32 9.49 -0.21 20.84
C VAL A 32 10.50 -1.35 20.66
N ASP A 33 10.62 -1.94 19.45
CA ASP A 33 11.46 -3.12 19.19
C ASP A 33 12.83 -2.77 18.58
N GLY A 34 13.26 -1.52 18.68
CA GLY A 34 14.47 -0.98 18.03
C GLY A 34 14.29 -0.72 16.53
N ASN A 35 13.85 -1.71 15.76
CA ASN A 35 13.42 -1.49 14.38
C ASN A 35 11.97 -1.03 14.37
N TRP A 36 11.65 0.13 13.78
CA TRP A 36 10.26 0.62 13.73
C TRP A 36 9.48 0.00 12.58
N GLY A 37 8.20 -0.27 12.82
CA GLY A 37 7.36 -1.05 11.92
C GLY A 37 6.19 -0.24 11.41
N VAL A 38 5.98 -0.25 10.10
CA VAL A 38 4.83 0.37 9.45
C VAL A 38 4.17 -0.67 8.54
N HIS A 39 2.85 -0.73 8.57
CA HIS A 39 2.04 -1.55 7.67
C HIS A 39 1.20 -0.68 6.74
N ALA A 40 0.81 -1.25 5.61
CA ALA A 40 0.00 -0.58 4.60
C ALA A 40 -1.23 -1.45 4.30
N ILE A 41 -2.43 -0.87 4.43
CA ILE A 41 -3.70 -1.57 4.25
C ILE A 41 -4.38 -1.03 2.99
N VAL A 42 -4.85 -1.95 2.14
CA VAL A 42 -5.64 -1.62 0.96
C VAL A 42 -6.85 -2.55 0.91
N ARG A 43 -8.05 -2.00 0.71
CA ARG A 43 -9.27 -2.80 0.61
C ARG A 43 -9.26 -3.57 -0.72
N LYS A 44 -9.77 -4.81 -0.72
CA LYS A 44 -9.77 -5.67 -1.92
C LYS A 44 -10.85 -5.29 -2.94
N ASP A 45 -11.92 -4.65 -2.48
CA ASP A 45 -13.09 -4.23 -3.26
C ASP A 45 -12.81 -3.11 -4.26
N ILE A 46 -11.72 -2.35 -4.08
CA ILE A 46 -11.31 -1.31 -5.03
C ILE A 46 -10.69 -1.87 -6.31
N PHE A 47 -10.36 -3.17 -6.32
CA PHE A 47 -9.80 -3.84 -7.50
C PHE A 47 -10.91 -4.60 -8.24
N PRO A 48 -10.88 -4.60 -9.58
CA PRO A 48 -11.78 -5.43 -10.37
C PRO A 48 -11.56 -6.93 -10.06
N ALA A 49 -12.63 -7.70 -10.23
CA ALA A 49 -12.67 -9.15 -10.02
C ALA A 49 -11.68 -9.90 -10.93
#